data_AF-A0A7V6XR09-F1
#
_entry.id   AF-A0A7V6XR09-F1
#
_cell.length_a   1.000
_cell.length_b   1.000
_cell.length_c   1.000
_cell.angle_alpha   90.00
_cell.angle_beta   90.00
_cell.angle_gamma   90.00
#
_symmetry.space_group_name_H-M   'P 1'
#
loop_
_entity.id
_entity.type
_entity.pdbx_description
1 polymer ?
#
loop_
_entity_poly.entity_id
_entity_poly.type
_entity_poly.pdbx_seq_one_letter_code
_entity_poly.pdbx_strand_id
1 'polypeptide(L)'
;LANEGFIVLPYTSDDPILCKRLEEAGAAAVMPGAAPIGTGLGILNPYNIGLIVEEAKVPIIVDAGLGSAKDVTEAMELGVDGVLMNTPVAKAKDPVKMALAMRYAIEAGRLSYLAGRIQKKKYATASSGYESFISK
;
A
#
# COMPACT_ATOMS: atom_id res chain seq x y z
N LEU A 1 4.43 24.75 10.23
CA LEU A 1 3.13 24.06 10.04
C LEU A 1 2.72 23.20 11.24
N ALA A 2 3.40 22.09 11.55
CA ALA A 2 3.01 21.25 12.70
C ALA A 2 3.06 22.03 14.04
N ASN A 3 4.15 22.78 14.28
CA ASN A 3 4.28 23.67 15.44
C ASN A 3 3.29 24.85 15.47
N GLU A 4 2.59 25.10 14.35
CA GLU A 4 1.54 26.13 14.25
C GLU A 4 0.13 25.53 14.48
N GLY A 5 0.04 24.25 14.85
CA GLY A 5 -1.22 23.57 15.15
C GLY A 5 -1.93 22.93 13.94
N PHE A 6 -1.27 22.86 12.78
CA PHE A 6 -1.83 22.18 11.60
C PHE A 6 -1.69 20.65 11.71
N ILE A 7 -2.70 19.93 11.22
CA ILE A 7 -2.62 18.49 10.97
C ILE A 7 -1.93 18.30 9.62
N VAL A 8 -0.62 18.06 9.65
CA VAL A 8 0.22 17.99 8.44
C VAL A 8 0.28 16.56 7.91
N LEU A 9 -0.10 16.38 6.64
CA LEU A 9 0.07 15.15 5.88
C LEU A 9 0.97 15.48 4.67
N PRO A 10 2.30 15.33 4.77
CA PRO A 10 3.22 15.67 3.71
C PRO A 10 3.24 14.59 2.62
N TYR A 11 3.06 15.02 1.38
CA TYR A 11 3.44 14.25 0.19
C TYR A 11 4.97 14.24 0.05
N THR A 12 5.56 13.06 -0.15
CA THR A 12 7.01 12.86 -0.18
C THR A 12 7.44 11.74 -1.13
N SER A 13 8.75 11.58 -1.35
CA SER A 13 9.30 10.41 -2.06
C SER A 13 9.23 9.15 -1.20
N ASP A 14 9.49 8.00 -1.80
CA ASP A 14 9.63 6.70 -1.14
C ASP A 14 10.97 6.55 -0.40
N ASP A 15 11.57 7.63 0.11
CA ASP A 15 12.81 7.58 0.90
C ASP A 15 12.46 7.33 2.39
N PRO A 16 12.87 6.20 2.98
CA PRO A 16 12.55 5.89 4.38
C PRO A 16 13.09 6.91 5.39
N ILE A 17 14.27 7.47 5.15
CA ILE A 17 14.88 8.46 6.04
C ILE A 17 14.11 9.78 5.99
N LEU A 18 13.70 10.20 4.79
CA LEU A 18 12.88 11.40 4.66
C LEU A 18 11.51 11.22 5.33
N CYS A 19 10.87 10.07 5.12
CA CYS A 19 9.61 9.74 5.78
C CYS A 19 9.75 9.80 7.31
N LYS A 20 10.84 9.24 7.85
CA LYS A 20 11.10 9.27 9.29
C LYS A 20 11.27 10.69 9.82
N ARG A 21 12.02 11.52 9.11
CA ARG A 21 12.22 12.93 9.49
C ARG A 21 10.92 13.74 9.46
N LEU A 22 10.01 13.44 8.55
CA LEU A 22 8.70 14.09 8.49
C LEU A 22 7.81 13.67 9.67
N GLU A 23 7.83 12.39 10.05
CA GLU A 23 7.22 11.91 11.30
C GLU A 23 7.78 12.66 12.52
N GLU A 24 9.11 12.72 12.66
CA GLU A 24 9.80 13.41 13.77
C GLU A 24 9.52 14.92 13.81
N ALA A 25 9.25 15.53 12.66
CA ALA A 25 8.85 16.93 12.54
C ALA A 25 7.38 17.19 12.93
N GLY A 26 6.62 16.16 13.33
CA GLY A 26 5.25 16.26 13.82
C GLY A 26 4.19 16.06 12.74
N ALA A 27 4.50 15.35 11.65
CA ALA A 27 3.49 14.95 10.68
C ALA A 27 2.45 14.01 11.33
N ALA A 28 1.17 14.20 11.00
CA ALA A 28 0.08 13.37 11.53
C ALA A 28 -0.12 12.07 10.74
N ALA A 29 0.35 12.04 9.50
CA ALA A 29 0.53 10.87 8.63
C ALA A 29 1.64 11.21 7.64
N VAL A 30 2.23 10.23 6.95
CA VAL A 30 3.22 10.46 5.88
C VAL A 30 2.71 9.84 4.59
N MET A 31 2.85 10.56 3.47
CA MET A 31 2.29 10.14 2.18
C MET A 31 3.36 9.91 1.10
N PRO A 32 4.04 8.74 1.09
CA PRO A 32 5.05 8.43 0.09
C PRO A 32 4.42 8.15 -1.29
N GLY A 33 5.07 8.67 -2.33
CA GLY A 33 4.72 8.45 -3.74
C GLY A 33 4.98 7.02 -4.21
N ALA A 34 4.00 6.34 -4.84
CA ALA A 34 4.24 5.02 -5.46
C ALA A 34 5.08 5.08 -6.75
N ALA A 35 4.81 6.12 -7.55
CA ALA A 35 5.48 6.49 -8.80
C ALA A 35 5.16 7.96 -9.14
N PRO A 36 5.80 8.58 -10.15
CA PRO A 36 5.50 9.97 -10.50
C PRO A 36 4.01 10.20 -10.79
N ILE A 37 3.50 11.36 -10.36
CA ILE A 37 2.07 11.68 -10.36
C ILE A 37 1.46 11.51 -11.76
N GLY A 38 0.34 10.77 -11.82
CA GLY A 38 -0.44 10.60 -13.04
C GLY A 38 0.14 9.64 -14.08
N THR A 39 1.26 8.97 -13.80
CA THR A 39 1.86 7.99 -14.71
C THR A 39 1.11 6.65 -14.76
N GLY A 40 0.48 6.25 -13.67
CA GLY A 40 -0.22 4.95 -13.57
C GLY A 40 0.72 3.74 -13.59
N LEU A 41 1.99 3.93 -13.22
CA LEU A 41 3.01 2.87 -13.20
C LEU A 41 2.87 1.89 -12.03
N GLY A 42 2.05 2.22 -11.02
CA GLY A 42 1.89 1.42 -9.81
C GLY A 42 3.01 1.65 -8.81
N ILE A 43 3.32 0.64 -8.00
CA ILE A 43 4.39 0.70 -6.99
C ILE A 43 5.71 0.32 -7.64
N LEU A 44 6.59 1.30 -7.86
CA LEU A 44 7.90 1.05 -8.47
C LEU A 44 8.91 0.45 -7.49
N ASN A 45 8.76 0.74 -6.20
CA ASN A 45 9.70 0.32 -5.17
C ASN A 45 8.98 -0.22 -3.92
N PRO A 46 8.42 -1.44 -4.01
CA PRO A 46 7.69 -2.04 -2.89
C PRO A 46 8.59 -2.30 -1.67
N TYR A 47 9.91 -2.42 -1.87
CA TYR A 47 10.87 -2.60 -0.78
C TYR A 47 10.91 -1.38 0.14
N ASN A 48 11.10 -0.18 -0.42
CA ASN A 48 11.14 1.04 0.39
C ASN A 48 9.80 1.32 1.08
N ILE A 49 8.68 1.13 0.38
CA ILE A 49 7.34 1.29 0.98
C ILE A 49 7.16 0.34 2.16
N GLY A 50 7.60 -0.93 2.04
CA GLY A 50 7.57 -1.88 3.14
C GLY A 50 8.40 -1.43 4.35
N LEU A 51 9.62 -0.94 4.12
CA LEU A 51 10.47 -0.40 5.20
C LEU A 51 9.82 0.80 5.89
N ILE A 52 9.23 1.73 5.13
CA ILE A 52 8.50 2.88 5.67
C ILE A 52 7.37 2.42 6.59
N VAL A 53 6.57 1.44 6.13
CA VAL A 53 5.45 0.88 6.92
C VAL A 53 5.95 0.20 8.20
N GLU A 54 7.06 -0.53 8.14
CA GLU A 54 7.62 -1.25 9.30
C GLU A 54 8.11 -0.31 10.41
N GLU A 55 8.71 0.83 10.05
CA GLU A 55 9.32 1.77 11.00
C GLU A 55 8.40 2.90 11.46
N ALA A 56 7.30 3.15 10.74
CA ALA A 56 6.41 4.27 10.98
C ALA A 56 5.61 4.14 12.27
N LYS A 57 5.44 5.27 12.97
CA LYS A 57 4.56 5.40 14.14
C LYS A 57 3.31 6.22 13.87
N VAL A 58 3.21 6.77 12.68
CA VAL A 58 2.06 7.52 12.17
C VAL A 58 1.53 6.82 10.93
N PRO A 59 0.26 7.02 10.56
CA PRO A 59 -0.31 6.37 9.38
C PRO A 59 0.50 6.63 8.11
N ILE A 60 0.67 5.60 7.30
CA ILE A 60 1.31 5.66 5.99
C ILE A 60 0.23 5.56 4.91
N ILE A 61 0.14 6.59 4.07
CA ILE A 61 -0.85 6.66 3.00
C ILE A 61 -0.10 6.71 1.67
N VAL A 62 -0.13 5.63 0.89
CA VAL A 62 0.50 5.68 -0.44
C VAL A 62 -0.29 6.64 -1.34
N ASP A 63 0.40 7.64 -1.88
CA ASP A 63 -0.14 8.65 -2.79
C ASP A 63 0.54 8.52 -4.16
N ALA A 64 -0.09 9.04 -5.20
CA ALA A 64 0.43 9.18 -6.55
C ALA A 64 0.84 7.86 -7.24
N GLY A 65 0.98 7.89 -8.57
CA GLY A 65 1.53 6.78 -9.34
C GLY A 65 0.63 5.56 -9.57
N LEU A 66 -0.38 5.30 -8.72
CA LEU A 66 -1.31 4.17 -8.85
C LEU A 66 -2.12 4.24 -10.16
N GLY A 67 -2.25 3.11 -10.87
CA GLY A 67 -2.93 3.03 -12.16
C GLY A 67 -4.19 2.16 -12.15
N SER A 68 -4.23 1.14 -11.30
CA SER A 68 -5.25 0.10 -11.33
C SER A 68 -5.52 -0.52 -9.96
N ALA A 69 -6.57 -1.34 -9.89
CA ALA A 69 -6.90 -2.14 -8.71
C ALA A 69 -5.73 -3.04 -8.24
N LYS A 70 -4.90 -3.54 -9.17
CA LYS A 70 -3.71 -4.34 -8.83
C LYS A 70 -2.76 -3.56 -7.92
N ASP A 71 -2.45 -2.32 -8.29
CA ASP A 71 -1.47 -1.49 -7.60
C ASP A 71 -1.97 -1.10 -6.20
N VAL A 72 -3.27 -0.84 -6.08
CA VAL A 72 -3.94 -0.56 -4.81
C VAL A 72 -3.93 -1.78 -3.88
N THR A 73 -4.26 -2.96 -4.40
CA THR A 73 -4.18 -4.20 -3.63
C THR A 73 -2.74 -4.44 -3.15
N GLU A 74 -1.75 -4.27 -4.03
CA GLU A 74 -0.34 -4.40 -3.68
C GLU A 74 0.07 -3.42 -2.57
N ALA A 75 -0.36 -2.17 -2.63
CA ALA A 75 -0.09 -1.18 -1.57
C ALA A 75 -0.64 -1.65 -0.23
N MET A 76 -1.91 -2.06 -0.19
CA MET A 76 -2.55 -2.52 1.03
C MET A 76 -1.93 -3.82 1.57
N GLU A 77 -1.47 -4.73 0.69
CA GLU A 77 -0.74 -5.93 1.08
C GLU A 77 0.64 -5.65 1.68
N LEU A 78 1.26 -4.50 1.35
CA LEU A 78 2.50 -4.03 1.99
C LEU A 78 2.26 -3.47 3.40
N GLY A 79 1.00 -3.31 3.82
CA GLY A 79 0.63 -2.90 5.17
C GLY A 79 0.36 -1.42 5.36
N VAL A 80 0.27 -0.65 4.26
CA VAL A 80 -0.08 0.78 4.33
C VAL A 80 -1.47 0.96 4.96
N ASP A 81 -1.67 2.08 5.64
CA ASP A 81 -2.93 2.39 6.33
C ASP A 81 -4.01 2.89 5.37
N GLY A 82 -3.60 3.45 4.23
CA GLY A 82 -4.51 3.89 3.20
C GLY A 82 -3.83 4.20 1.87
N VAL A 83 -4.66 4.58 0.91
CA VAL A 83 -4.23 5.04 -0.41
C VAL A 83 -4.95 6.33 -0.77
N LEU A 84 -4.24 7.25 -1.41
CA LEU A 84 -4.79 8.47 -2.00
C LEU A 84 -4.57 8.42 -3.51
N MET A 85 -5.63 8.64 -4.29
CA MET A 85 -5.55 8.58 -5.74
C MET A 85 -6.55 9.52 -6.40
N ASN A 86 -6.20 10.01 -7.59
CA ASN A 86 -7.07 10.86 -8.40
C ASN A 86 -7.10 10.38 -9.87
N THR A 87 -5.97 10.52 -10.57
CA THR A 87 -5.83 10.18 -12.00
C THR A 87 -6.40 8.83 -12.42
N PRO A 88 -6.14 7.69 -11.73
CA PRO A 88 -6.64 6.39 -12.19
C PRO A 88 -8.17 6.33 -12.23
N VAL A 89 -8.87 7.01 -11.32
CA VAL A 89 -10.34 7.07 -11.32
C VAL A 89 -10.83 8.15 -12.30
N ALA A 90 -10.32 9.38 -12.17
CA ALA A 90 -10.79 10.53 -12.93
C ALA A 90 -10.58 10.42 -14.44
N LYS A 91 -9.53 9.71 -14.88
CA LYS A 91 -9.22 9.50 -16.30
C LYS A 91 -9.56 8.10 -16.81
N ALA A 92 -10.26 7.28 -16.01
CA ALA A 92 -10.74 5.98 -16.49
C ALA A 92 -11.80 6.17 -17.58
N LYS A 93 -11.92 5.18 -18.48
CA LYS A 93 -13.03 5.12 -19.46
C LYS A 93 -14.40 5.11 -18.77
N ASP A 94 -14.47 4.50 -17.59
CA ASP A 94 -15.66 4.44 -16.73
C ASP A 94 -15.22 4.75 -15.28
N PRO A 95 -15.27 6.03 -14.86
CA PRO A 95 -14.81 6.45 -13.54
C PRO A 95 -15.57 5.82 -12.38
N VAL A 96 -16.89 5.62 -12.52
CA VAL A 96 -17.73 5.04 -11.45
C VAL A 96 -17.37 3.57 -11.25
N LYS A 97 -17.23 2.81 -12.34
CA LYS A 97 -16.79 1.41 -12.27
C LYS A 97 -15.35 1.31 -11.74
N MET A 98 -14.46 2.24 -12.11
CA MET A 98 -13.10 2.26 -11.56
C MET A 98 -13.09 2.57 -10.07
N ALA A 99 -13.87 3.54 -9.59
CA ALA A 99 -14.00 3.83 -8.16
C ALA A 99 -14.47 2.60 -7.36
N LEU A 100 -15.46 1.86 -7.89
CA LEU A 100 -15.91 0.60 -7.29
C LEU A 100 -14.79 -0.45 -7.25
N ALA A 101 -14.00 -0.58 -8.32
CA ALA A 101 -12.86 -1.49 -8.36
C ALA A 101 -11.78 -1.11 -7.33
N MET A 102 -11.49 0.19 -7.17
CA MET A 102 -10.54 0.68 -6.17
C MET A 102 -11.00 0.38 -4.75
N ARG A 103 -12.30 0.55 -4.46
CA ARG A 103 -12.86 0.16 -3.16
C ARG A 103 -12.60 -1.32 -2.85
N TYR A 104 -12.92 -2.22 -3.79
CA TYR A 104 -12.70 -3.65 -3.58
C TYR A 104 -11.21 -4.00 -3.45
N ALA A 105 -10.34 -3.33 -4.19
CA ALA A 105 -8.89 -3.52 -4.07
C ALA A 105 -8.38 -3.14 -2.67
N ILE A 106 -8.88 -2.03 -2.10
CA ILE A 106 -8.53 -1.60 -0.74
C ILE A 106 -8.98 -2.65 0.28
N GLU A 107 -10.25 -3.06 0.22
CA GLU A 107 -10.83 -4.05 1.12
C GLU A 107 -10.08 -5.39 1.01
N ALA A 108 -9.86 -5.88 -0.21
CA ALA A 108 -9.19 -7.16 -0.46
C ALA A 108 -7.73 -7.16 0.02
N GLY A 109 -6.96 -6.12 -0.33
CA GLY A 109 -5.56 -6.03 0.06
C GLY A 109 -5.39 -5.89 1.57
N ARG A 110 -6.25 -5.11 2.24
CA ARG A 110 -6.21 -4.98 3.71
C ARG A 110 -6.56 -6.31 4.40
N LEU A 111 -7.58 -7.01 3.92
CA LEU A 111 -7.93 -8.34 4.42
C LEU A 111 -6.79 -9.34 4.20
N SER A 112 -6.13 -9.32 3.03
CA SER A 112 -4.98 -10.17 2.72
C SER A 112 -3.79 -9.92 3.63
N TYR A 113 -3.49 -8.64 3.92
CA TYR A 113 -2.46 -8.25 4.89
C TYR A 113 -2.77 -8.80 6.28
N LEU A 114 -3.98 -8.55 6.79
CA LEU A 114 -4.39 -8.98 8.14
C LEU A 114 -4.51 -10.50 8.26
N ALA A 115 -4.85 -11.21 7.17
CA ALA A 115 -4.96 -12.66 7.16
C ALA A 115 -3.59 -13.36 7.24
N GLY A 116 -2.49 -12.67 6.95
CA GLY A 116 -1.15 -13.25 6.94
C GLY A 116 -0.96 -14.26 5.81
N ARG A 117 -0.68 -13.76 4.60
CA ARG A 117 -0.43 -14.61 3.43
C ARG A 117 0.69 -15.64 3.67
N ILE A 118 0.61 -16.77 2.97
CA ILE A 118 1.67 -17.78 2.98
C ILE A 118 3.01 -17.20 2.48
N GLN A 119 4.11 -17.74 3.00
CA GLN A 119 5.45 -17.40 2.54
C GLN A 119 5.66 -17.80 1.07
N LYS A 120 6.29 -16.91 0.30
CA LYS A 120 6.73 -17.23 -1.06
C LYS A 120 7.86 -18.26 -0.98
N LYS A 121 7.70 -19.40 -1.66
CA LYS A 121 8.73 -20.44 -1.78
C LYS A 121 9.27 -20.48 -3.19
N LYS A 122 10.56 -20.77 -3.34
CA LYS A 122 11.20 -20.94 -4.66
C LYS A 122 10.75 -22.23 -5.37
N TYR A 123 10.46 -23.28 -4.60
CA TYR A 123 10.08 -24.59 -5.11
C TYR A 123 8.71 -25.00 -4.57
N ALA A 124 7.95 -25.71 -5.40
CA ALA A 124 6.67 -26.28 -5.01
C ALA A 124 6.87 -27.32 -3.90
N THR A 125 6.01 -27.27 -2.88
CA THR A 125 5.87 -28.33 -1.87
C THR A 125 4.40 -28.71 -1.86
N ALA A 126 4.08 -30.00 -1.83
CA ALA A 126 2.70 -30.45 -1.75
C ALA A 126 2.05 -29.89 -0.47
N SER A 127 0.86 -29.28 -0.60
CA SER A 127 0.11 -28.70 0.52
C SER A 127 -0.61 -29.76 1.36
N SER A 128 -0.81 -30.96 0.81
CA SER A 128 -1.41 -32.12 1.47
C SER A 128 -0.41 -33.26 1.53
N GLY A 129 -0.02 -33.70 2.73
CA GLY A 129 0.76 -34.92 2.91
C GLY A 129 -0.11 -36.16 2.71
N TYR A 130 0.46 -37.27 2.22
CA TYR A 130 -0.24 -38.57 2.16
C TYR A 130 -0.77 -39.01 3.55
N GLU A 131 -0.14 -38.56 4.64
CA GLU A 131 -0.59 -38.80 6.02
C GLU A 131 -1.97 -38.21 6.33
N SER A 132 -2.39 -37.14 5.63
CA SER A 132 -3.72 -36.54 5.79
C SER A 132 -4.85 -37.41 5.22
N PHE A 133 -4.52 -38.48 4.49
CA PHE A 133 -5.48 -39.44 3.92
C PHE A 133 -5.57 -40.76 4.69
N ILE A 134 -4.83 -40.93 5.79
CA ILE A 134 -4.98 -42.11 6.65
C ILE A 134 -6.07 -41.80 7.67
N SER A 135 -7.29 -42.28 7.38
CA SER A 135 -8.36 -42.33 8.39
C SER A 135 -7.84 -43.13 9.60
N LYS A 136 -8.01 -42.57 10.79
CA LYS A 136 -7.96 -43.37 12.03
C LYS A 136 -9.08 -44.40 12.05
#